data_AF-A0A9X2QFX1-F1
#
_entry.id   AF-A0A9X2QFX1-F1
#
_cell.length_a   1.000
_cell.length_b   1.000
_cell.length_c   1.000
_cell.angle_alpha   90.00
_cell.angle_beta   90.00
_cell.angle_gamma   90.00
#
_symmetry.space_group_name_H-M   'P 1'
#
loop_
_entity.id
_entity.type
_entity.pdbx_description
1 polymer ?
#
loop_
_entity_poly.entity_id
_entity_poly.type
_entity_poly.pdbx_seq_one_letter_code
_entity_poly.pdbx_strand_id
1 'polypeptide(L)'
;MKTTWAISAALLLVATPATASSTMCTFTVPSGSSTYDLEFLGYGEIQQILFRPPGSDEPKSLPIGSYQVIEFQETTRTIDLTYRNPGNAHLPQSLTLRGVGKNTLMKIAGKTIVGEFNCDH
;
A
#
# COMPACT_ATOMS: atom_id res chain seq x y z
N MET A 1 -44.77 51.58 -17.61
CA MET A 1 -44.09 50.33 -18.01
C MET A 1 -42.86 50.17 -17.14
N LYS A 2 -42.75 49.07 -16.37
CA LYS A 2 -41.57 48.78 -15.54
C LYS A 2 -40.95 47.48 -16.05
N THR A 3 -39.72 47.57 -16.55
CA THR A 3 -39.00 46.45 -17.15
C THR A 3 -38.08 45.86 -16.08
N THR A 4 -38.40 44.68 -15.60
CA THR A 4 -37.60 43.94 -14.62
C THR A 4 -36.59 43.07 -15.38
N TRP A 5 -35.29 43.25 -15.13
CA TRP A 5 -34.23 42.39 -15.66
C TRP A 5 -33.87 41.34 -14.61
N ALA A 6 -33.85 40.07 -15.01
CA ALA A 6 -33.34 38.97 -14.19
C ALA A 6 -31.91 38.64 -14.64
N ILE A 7 -30.96 38.68 -13.70
CA ILE A 7 -29.57 38.25 -13.92
C ILE A 7 -29.48 36.80 -13.47
N SER A 8 -29.38 35.86 -14.41
CA SER A 8 -29.09 34.46 -14.13
C SER A 8 -27.58 34.27 -14.04
N ALA A 9 -27.05 34.09 -12.84
CA ALA A 9 -25.67 33.66 -12.62
C ALA A 9 -25.60 32.12 -12.68
N ALA A 10 -25.00 31.57 -13.74
CA ALA A 10 -24.74 30.14 -13.83
C ALA A 10 -23.56 29.76 -12.93
N LEU A 11 -23.82 29.00 -11.87
CA LEU A 11 -22.77 28.36 -11.07
C LEU A 11 -22.18 27.19 -11.87
N LEU A 12 -20.94 27.34 -12.34
CA LEU A 12 -20.13 26.22 -12.85
C LEU A 12 -19.40 25.57 -11.67
N LEU A 13 -19.90 24.42 -11.21
CA LEU A 13 -19.23 23.56 -10.24
C LEU A 13 -18.13 22.78 -10.97
N VAL A 14 -16.88 23.23 -10.84
CA VAL A 14 -15.70 22.47 -11.29
C VAL A 14 -15.34 21.51 -10.15
N ALA A 15 -15.77 20.25 -10.26
CA ALA A 15 -15.32 19.21 -9.35
C ALA A 15 -13.89 18.82 -9.73
N THR A 16 -12.90 19.23 -8.93
CA THR A 16 -11.55 18.69 -9.04
C THR A 16 -11.57 17.24 -8.55
N PRO A 17 -10.98 16.28 -9.29
CA PRO A 17 -10.79 14.94 -8.76
C PRO A 17 -9.78 15.03 -7.62
N ALA A 18 -10.22 14.76 -6.40
CA ALA A 18 -9.31 14.47 -5.30
C ALA A 18 -8.67 13.11 -5.59
N THR A 19 -7.51 13.10 -6.22
CA THR A 19 -6.67 11.90 -6.29
C THR A 19 -6.05 11.69 -4.92
N ALA A 20 -6.81 11.12 -3.99
CA ALA A 20 -6.24 10.52 -2.79
C ALA A 20 -5.51 9.26 -3.26
N SER A 21 -4.23 9.41 -3.62
CA SER A 21 -3.34 8.25 -3.73
C SER A 21 -3.22 7.69 -2.32
N SER A 22 -3.96 6.61 -2.05
CA SER A 22 -3.95 5.95 -0.74
C SER A 22 -2.70 5.10 -0.54
N THR A 23 -1.89 4.90 -1.58
CA THR A 23 -0.63 4.16 -1.51
C THR A 23 0.43 5.04 -0.88
N MET A 24 0.89 4.62 0.30
CA MET A 24 1.80 5.38 1.14
C MET A 24 3.22 4.84 1.03
N CYS A 25 3.36 3.51 1.08
CA CYS A 25 4.65 2.86 0.92
C CYS A 25 4.54 1.59 0.07
N THR A 26 5.68 1.18 -0.48
CA THR A 26 5.84 -0.08 -1.20
C THR A 26 7.10 -0.79 -0.70
N PHE A 27 7.04 -2.11 -0.62
CA PHE A 27 8.22 -2.95 -0.56
C PHE A 27 8.40 -3.62 -1.91
N THR A 28 9.51 -3.32 -2.58
CA THR A 28 9.86 -3.87 -3.89
C THR A 28 10.94 -4.93 -3.76
N VAL A 29 10.70 -6.11 -4.33
CA VAL A 29 11.72 -7.16 -4.46
C VAL A 29 12.65 -6.87 -5.65
N PRO A 30 13.90 -7.36 -5.63
CA PRO A 30 14.78 -7.26 -6.79
C PRO A 30 14.21 -7.97 -8.03
N SER A 31 14.49 -7.43 -9.21
CA SER A 31 14.11 -8.05 -10.49
C SER A 31 14.59 -9.51 -10.57
N GLY A 32 13.69 -10.40 -11.01
CA GLY A 32 13.96 -11.84 -11.07
C GLY A 32 13.66 -12.62 -9.79
N SER A 33 13.25 -11.95 -8.71
CA SER A 33 12.66 -12.60 -7.54
C SER A 33 11.34 -13.28 -7.92
N SER A 34 11.10 -14.48 -7.40
CA SER A 34 9.82 -15.21 -7.56
C SER A 34 8.80 -14.91 -6.46
N THR A 35 9.04 -13.85 -5.69
CA THR A 35 8.16 -13.37 -4.61
C THR A 35 7.43 -12.09 -5.05
N TYR A 36 6.49 -11.65 -4.22
CA TYR A 36 5.61 -10.50 -4.46
C TYR A 36 6.16 -9.23 -3.86
N ASP A 37 5.87 -8.12 -4.54
CA ASP A 37 5.90 -6.80 -3.92
C ASP A 37 4.74 -6.67 -2.93
N LEU A 38 4.90 -5.78 -1.96
CA LEU A 38 3.85 -5.40 -1.02
C LEU A 38 3.56 -3.91 -1.16
N GLU A 39 2.28 -3.57 -1.25
CA GLU A 39 1.81 -2.18 -1.27
C GLU A 39 1.09 -1.88 0.05
N PHE A 40 1.42 -0.76 0.68
CA PHE A 40 0.91 -0.36 1.99
C PHE A 40 0.05 0.88 1.82
N LEU A 41 -1.23 0.75 2.13
CA LEU A 41 -2.21 1.83 1.99
C LEU A 41 -2.55 2.45 3.34
N GLY A 42 -2.76 3.77 3.35
CA GLY A 42 -3.19 4.54 4.52
C GLY A 42 -2.60 5.95 4.57
N TYR A 43 -2.82 6.64 5.68
CA TYR A 43 -2.23 7.95 5.99
C TYR A 43 -1.80 7.96 7.46
N GLY A 44 -0.50 8.07 7.73
CA GLY A 44 0.06 8.03 9.09
C GLY A 44 0.08 6.64 9.74
N GLU A 45 -0.80 5.73 9.31
CA GLU A 45 -0.83 4.32 9.72
C GLU A 45 -1.21 3.40 8.55
N ILE A 46 -0.82 2.13 8.64
CA ILE A 46 -1.17 1.11 7.64
C ILE A 46 -2.60 0.64 7.88
N GLN A 47 -3.51 0.97 6.96
CA GLN A 47 -4.90 0.52 6.99
C GLN A 47 -5.09 -0.78 6.19
N GLN A 48 -4.32 -0.96 5.12
CA GLN A 48 -4.43 -2.12 4.25
C GLN A 48 -3.07 -2.48 3.67
N ILE A 49 -2.82 -3.78 3.47
CA ILE A 49 -1.65 -4.29 2.78
C ILE A 49 -2.12 -5.10 1.58
N LEU A 50 -1.64 -4.72 0.40
CA LEU A 50 -1.88 -5.45 -0.82
C LEU A 50 -0.65 -6.25 -1.22
N PHE A 51 -0.87 -7.37 -1.89
CA PHE A 51 0.15 -8.15 -2.57
C PHE A 51 -0.33 -8.48 -3.98
N ARG A 52 0.58 -8.57 -4.93
CA ARG A 52 0.25 -9.02 -6.30
C ARG A 52 0.71 -10.47 -6.47
N PRO A 53 -0.20 -11.46 -6.61
CA PRO A 53 0.18 -12.84 -6.93
C PRO A 53 0.97 -12.91 -8.24
N PRO A 54 1.82 -13.93 -8.44
CA PRO A 54 2.61 -14.04 -9.65
C PRO A 54 1.67 -14.41 -10.80
N GLY A 55 1.77 -13.70 -11.92
CA GLY A 55 0.89 -13.89 -13.07
C GLY A 55 -0.52 -13.33 -12.90
N SER A 56 -0.76 -12.45 -11.91
CA SER A 56 -2.01 -11.71 -11.77
C SER A 56 -1.74 -10.21 -11.89
N ASP A 57 -2.56 -9.50 -12.65
CA ASP A 57 -2.51 -8.04 -12.76
C ASP A 57 -3.26 -7.34 -11.61
N GLU A 58 -4.08 -8.09 -10.87
CA GLU A 58 -4.94 -7.55 -9.82
C GLU A 58 -4.30 -7.74 -8.43
N PRO A 59 -4.07 -6.64 -7.68
CA PRO A 59 -3.59 -6.75 -6.31
C PRO A 59 -4.69 -7.31 -5.40
N LYS A 60 -4.28 -8.12 -4.42
CA LYS A 60 -5.17 -8.70 -3.41
C LYS A 60 -4.81 -8.18 -2.02
N SER A 61 -5.82 -7.98 -1.19
CA SER A 61 -5.61 -7.59 0.20
C SER A 61 -5.19 -8.77 1.07
N LEU A 62 -4.22 -8.54 1.95
CA LEU A 62 -4.07 -9.37 3.12
C LEU A 62 -5.28 -9.17 4.05
N PRO A 63 -5.79 -10.22 4.71
CA PRO A 63 -6.91 -10.08 5.64
C PRO A 63 -6.55 -9.17 6.82
N ILE A 64 -7.45 -8.27 7.20
CA ILE A 64 -7.28 -7.47 8.41
C ILE A 64 -7.15 -8.40 9.63
N GLY A 65 -6.23 -8.08 10.54
CA GLY A 65 -5.94 -8.90 11.73
C GLY A 65 -5.05 -10.11 11.48
N SER A 66 -4.67 -10.38 10.22
CA SER A 66 -3.67 -11.41 9.89
C SER A 66 -2.23 -10.92 9.98
N TYR A 67 -2.02 -9.61 10.16
CA TYR A 67 -0.72 -8.99 10.30
C TYR A 67 -0.64 -8.09 11.53
N GLN A 68 0.57 -7.95 12.05
CA GLN A 68 0.92 -7.07 13.15
C GLN A 68 2.02 -6.13 12.67
N VAL A 69 1.76 -4.83 12.76
CA VAL A 69 2.76 -3.77 12.56
C VAL A 69 3.36 -3.47 13.93
N ILE A 70 4.66 -3.69 14.07
CA ILE A 70 5.42 -3.38 15.28
C ILE A 70 5.99 -1.96 15.18
N GLU A 71 6.52 -1.62 14.01
CA GLU A 71 7.04 -0.30 13.70
C GLU A 71 6.71 0.08 12.25
N PHE A 72 6.32 1.33 12.06
CA PHE A 72 6.11 1.92 10.74
C PHE A 72 6.39 3.42 10.82
N GLN A 73 7.33 3.90 10.00
CA GLN A 73 7.67 5.32 9.91
C GLN A 73 7.96 5.67 8.45
N GLU A 74 7.10 6.49 7.85
CA GLU A 74 7.19 6.87 6.44
C GLU A 74 8.46 7.68 6.15
N THR A 75 8.72 8.72 6.96
CA THR A 75 9.84 9.66 6.75
C THR A 75 11.19 8.97 6.81
N THR A 76 11.37 8.02 7.73
CA THR A 76 12.61 7.25 7.87
C THR A 76 12.60 5.97 7.03
N ARG A 77 11.48 5.65 6.37
CA ARG A 77 11.25 4.42 5.62
C ARG A 77 11.58 3.18 6.45
N THR A 78 11.09 3.18 7.68
CA THR A 78 11.27 2.07 8.63
C THR A 78 10.02 1.23 8.68
N ILE A 79 10.19 -0.09 8.67
CA ILE A 79 9.11 -1.06 8.82
C ILE A 79 9.57 -2.24 9.68
N ASP A 80 8.68 -2.69 10.57
CA ASP A 80 8.74 -4.00 11.21
C ASP A 80 7.32 -4.58 11.26
N LEU A 81 7.08 -5.62 10.47
CA LEU A 81 5.78 -6.24 10.30
C LEU A 81 5.91 -7.76 10.30
N THR A 82 4.97 -8.42 10.96
CA THR A 82 4.74 -9.86 10.84
C THR A 82 3.36 -10.13 10.24
N TYR A 83 3.30 -10.89 9.16
CA TYR A 83 2.05 -11.44 8.60
C TYR A 83 1.99 -12.95 8.84
N ARG A 84 0.83 -13.41 9.29
CA ARG A 84 0.51 -14.82 9.54
C ARG A 84 -0.61 -15.26 8.60
N ASN A 85 -0.28 -16.18 7.68
CA ASN A 85 -1.31 -16.78 6.85
C ASN A 85 -2.31 -17.58 7.72
N PRO A 86 -3.63 -17.32 7.62
CA PRO A 86 -4.66 -17.99 8.40
C PRO A 86 -4.98 -19.44 7.94
N GLY A 87 -4.13 -20.04 7.11
CA GLY A 87 -4.34 -21.38 6.52
C GLY A 87 -5.00 -21.36 5.14
N ASN A 88 -4.98 -20.23 4.43
CA ASN A 88 -5.54 -20.08 3.09
C ASN A 88 -4.45 -20.18 2.02
N ALA A 89 -4.56 -21.18 1.14
CA ALA A 89 -3.60 -21.43 0.06
C ALA A 89 -3.57 -20.35 -1.04
N HIS A 90 -4.59 -19.49 -1.11
CA HIS A 90 -4.65 -18.38 -2.06
C HIS A 90 -3.96 -17.09 -1.57
N LEU A 91 -3.46 -17.10 -0.33
CA LEU A 91 -2.71 -16.01 0.26
C LEU A 91 -1.21 -16.34 0.29
N PRO A 92 -0.32 -15.32 0.43
CA PRO A 92 1.10 -15.56 0.59
C PRO A 92 1.37 -16.43 1.82
N GLN A 93 2.49 -17.12 1.85
CA GLN A 93 2.97 -17.75 3.08
C GLN A 93 3.22 -16.69 4.16
N SER A 94 3.18 -17.11 5.43
CA SER A 94 3.55 -16.23 6.55
C SER A 94 4.95 -15.63 6.32
N LEU A 95 5.08 -14.34 6.61
CA LEU A 95 6.30 -13.60 6.36
C LEU A 95 6.56 -12.56 7.43
N THR A 96 7.81 -12.15 7.55
CA THR A 96 8.21 -10.95 8.28
C THR A 96 8.85 -9.97 7.32
N LEU A 97 8.59 -8.68 7.48
CA LEU A 97 9.25 -7.60 6.76
C LEU A 97 9.89 -6.66 7.78
N ARG A 98 11.21 -6.50 7.72
CA ARG A 98 11.93 -5.66 8.69
C ARG A 98 13.09 -4.92 8.05
N GLY A 99 13.20 -3.62 8.29
CA GLY A 99 14.39 -2.85 7.98
C GLY A 99 14.10 -1.41 7.63
N VAL A 100 15.07 -0.80 6.94
CA VAL A 100 15.08 0.63 6.61
C VAL A 100 15.47 0.81 5.15
N GLY A 101 14.61 1.46 4.36
CA GLY A 101 14.88 1.79 2.97
C GLY A 101 15.32 0.57 2.15
N LYS A 102 16.48 0.71 1.48
CA LYS A 102 17.12 -0.31 0.63
C LYS A 102 17.62 -1.57 1.35
N ASN A 103 17.64 -1.56 2.68
CA ASN A 103 18.10 -2.68 3.50
C ASN A 103 16.94 -3.36 4.22
N THR A 104 15.79 -3.44 3.56
CA THR A 104 14.61 -4.08 4.14
C THR A 104 14.61 -5.57 3.79
N LEU A 105 14.45 -6.42 4.80
CA LEU A 105 14.51 -7.86 4.68
C LEU A 105 13.12 -8.45 4.78
N MET A 106 12.70 -9.18 3.76
CA MET A 106 11.55 -10.08 3.84
C MET A 106 12.03 -11.49 4.11
N LYS A 107 11.50 -12.12 5.17
CA LYS A 107 11.66 -13.56 5.40
C LYS A 107 10.35 -14.26 5.10
N ILE A 108 10.37 -15.19 4.15
CA ILE A 108 9.20 -15.94 3.69
C ILE A 108 9.66 -17.33 3.25
N ALA A 109 8.90 -18.38 3.56
CA ALA A 109 9.22 -19.75 3.13
C ALA A 109 10.63 -20.25 3.55
N GLY A 110 11.19 -19.74 4.65
CA GLY A 110 12.59 -20.03 5.04
C GLY A 110 13.66 -19.33 4.19
N LYS A 111 13.27 -18.49 3.24
CA LYS A 111 14.15 -17.64 2.42
C LYS A 111 14.22 -16.23 3.01
N THR A 112 15.34 -15.57 2.80
CA THR A 112 15.52 -14.15 3.09
C THR A 112 15.73 -13.40 1.77
N ILE A 113 14.95 -12.36 1.55
CA ILE A 113 14.98 -11.51 0.37
C ILE A 113 15.31 -10.10 0.83
N VAL A 114 16.37 -9.52 0.28
CA VAL A 114 16.70 -8.10 0.47
C VAL A 114 15.95 -7.32 -0.59
N GLY A 115 15.21 -6.29 -0.17
CA GLY A 115 14.51 -5.39 -1.07
C GLY A 115 14.48 -3.96 -0.53
N GLU A 116 13.74 -3.10 -1.23
CA GLU A 116 13.63 -1.69 -0.87
C GLU A 116 12.24 -1.39 -0.33
N PHE A 117 12.17 -0.78 0.85
CA PHE A 117 10.97 -0.17 1.37
C PHE A 117 10.99 1.33 1.08
N ASN A 118 10.09 1.80 0.23
CA ASN A 118 10.00 3.19 -0.18
C ASN A 118 8.63 3.75 0.14
N CYS A 119 8.57 5.04 0.48
CA CYS A 119 7.32 5.75 0.69
C CYS A 119 7.27 6.92 -0.28
N ASP A 120 6.19 6.99 -1.05
CA ASP A 120 5.97 8.03 -2.04
C ASP A 120 5.29 9.20 -1.30
N HIS A 121 5.99 10.33 -1.22
CA HIS A 121 5.47 11.58 -0.68
C HIS A 121 5.30 12.60 -1.82
#